data_AF-A0A7H8NKA4-F1
#
_entry.id   AF-A0A7H8NKA4-F1
#
_cell.length_a   1.000
_cell.length_b   1.000
_cell.length_c   1.000
_cell.angle_alpha   90.00
_cell.angle_beta   90.00
_cell.angle_gamma   90.00
#
_symmetry.space_group_name_H-M   'P 1'
#
loop_
_entity.id
_entity.type
_entity.pdbx_description
1 polymer ?
#
loop_
_entity_poly.entity_id
_entity_poly.type
_entity_poly.pdbx_seq_one_letter_code
_entity_poly.pdbx_strand_id
1 'polypeptide(L)'
;MTALERALPGRDGVAVFNGVYLSVTQEVEDRLSAGHFHHGPAAEELTARFAARYLAAVDAAAHGGRPSPAWRPLFDLRRHPAVQPVQFALAGINAHIGNDLALALRDTCVSLGCEPAALEADFDRVGDVLTGLEERVREELMPGPDLLDIADPLTHLVGAWSLDRARDAAWGAFRALWGLREQPELAREFAERVDAGVGLVGRVLLTPLRPCD
;
A
#
# COMPACT_ATOMS: atom_id res chain seq x y z
N MET A 1 13.77 -4.39 4.44
CA MET A 1 12.64 -4.54 5.37
C MET A 1 13.07 -4.98 6.77
N THR A 2 13.70 -6.15 6.96
CA THR A 2 14.17 -6.60 8.30
C THR A 2 15.15 -5.64 8.98
N ALA A 3 15.99 -4.95 8.21
CA ALA A 3 16.86 -3.90 8.74
C ALA A 3 16.06 -2.69 9.28
N LEU A 4 14.96 -2.31 8.63
CA LEU A 4 14.09 -1.22 9.07
C LEU A 4 13.34 -1.60 10.35
N GLU A 5 12.84 -2.83 10.42
CA GLU A 5 12.19 -3.40 11.62
C GLU A 5 13.10 -3.30 12.85
N ARG A 6 14.39 -3.61 12.71
CA ARG A 6 15.36 -3.52 13.81
C ARG A 6 15.78 -2.09 14.16
N ALA A 7 15.72 -1.17 13.21
CA ALA A 7 16.25 0.18 13.36
C ALA A 7 15.21 1.17 13.92
N LEU A 8 13.92 0.93 13.71
CA LEU A 8 12.86 1.87 14.07
C LEU A 8 12.17 1.48 15.37
N PRO A 9 11.81 2.45 16.24
CA PRO A 9 11.00 2.18 17.42
C PRO A 9 9.64 1.60 17.04
N GLY A 10 9.10 0.65 17.81
CA GLY A 10 7.85 -0.03 17.48
C GLY A 10 6.60 0.86 17.36
N ARG A 11 6.61 2.07 17.95
CA ARG A 11 5.53 3.07 17.81
C ARG A 11 5.71 4.03 16.63
N ASP A 12 6.83 3.96 15.92
CA ASP A 12 7.04 4.76 14.71
C ASP A 12 6.13 4.22 13.60
N GLY A 13 5.33 5.09 12.97
CA GLY A 13 4.35 4.68 11.97
C GLY A 13 4.95 3.96 10.77
N VAL A 14 6.20 4.27 10.40
CA VAL A 14 6.91 3.54 9.35
C VAL A 14 7.28 2.13 9.82
N ALA A 15 7.60 1.95 11.10
CA ALA A 15 7.85 0.62 11.68
C ALA A 15 6.58 -0.23 11.66
N VAL A 16 5.44 0.37 12.03
CA VAL A 16 4.13 -0.32 12.03
C VAL A 16 3.78 -0.81 10.62
N PHE A 17 3.84 0.08 9.63
CA PHE A 17 3.59 -0.32 8.24
C PHE A 17 4.63 -1.34 7.73
N ASN A 18 5.92 -1.17 8.04
CA ASN A 18 6.95 -2.12 7.63
C ASN A 18 6.69 -3.54 8.16
N GLY A 19 6.18 -3.67 9.39
CA GLY A 19 5.80 -4.97 9.96
C GLY A 19 4.67 -5.65 9.17
N VAL A 20 3.61 -4.88 8.87
CA VAL A 20 2.52 -5.34 8.01
C VAL A 20 3.03 -5.76 6.63
N TYR A 21 3.85 -4.92 6.00
CA TYR A 21 4.39 -5.18 4.67
C TYR A 21 5.30 -6.40 4.65
N LEU A 22 6.19 -6.56 5.64
CA LEU A 22 7.07 -7.72 5.75
C LEU A 22 6.27 -9.04 5.85
N SER A 23 5.21 -9.06 6.67
CA SER A 23 4.33 -10.24 6.80
C SER A 23 3.68 -10.61 5.47
N VAL A 24 3.21 -9.62 4.71
CA VAL A 24 2.60 -9.84 3.39
C VAL A 24 3.63 -10.31 2.38
N THR A 25 4.82 -9.70 2.36
CA THR A 25 5.88 -10.11 1.42
C THR A 25 6.32 -11.55 1.66
N GLN A 26 6.45 -11.97 2.92
CA GLN A 26 6.74 -13.36 3.27
C GLN A 26 5.67 -14.33 2.76
N GLU A 27 4.38 -13.98 2.93
CA GLU A 27 3.28 -14.81 2.44
C GLU A 27 3.28 -14.90 0.90
N VAL A 28 3.60 -13.81 0.21
CA VAL A 28 3.75 -13.80 -1.26
C VAL A 28 4.96 -14.64 -1.70
N GLU A 29 6.10 -14.54 -1.02
CA GLU A 29 7.32 -15.32 -1.28
C GLU A 29 7.09 -16.83 -1.10
N ASP A 30 6.34 -17.22 -0.07
CA ASP A 30 5.97 -18.62 0.16
C ASP A 30 5.09 -19.16 -0.99
N ARG A 31 4.10 -18.37 -1.43
CA ARG A 31 3.22 -18.72 -2.56
C ARG A 31 3.98 -18.75 -3.90
N LEU A 32 4.93 -17.84 -4.11
CA LEU A 32 5.86 -17.84 -5.25
C LEU A 32 6.65 -19.15 -5.28
N SER A 33 7.26 -19.49 -4.15
CA SER A 33 8.06 -20.72 -3.98
C SER A 33 7.23 -21.99 -4.19
N ALA A 34 5.93 -21.95 -3.86
CA ALA A 34 4.97 -23.04 -4.08
C ALA A 34 4.43 -23.13 -5.53
N GLY A 35 4.85 -22.25 -6.44
CA GLY A 35 4.39 -22.24 -7.84
C GLY A 35 2.93 -21.78 -7.99
N HIS A 36 2.42 -20.98 -7.05
CA HIS A 36 1.04 -20.52 -7.04
C HIS A 36 0.73 -19.47 -8.12
N PHE A 37 1.73 -18.86 -8.75
CA PHE A 37 1.54 -17.83 -9.79
C PHE A 37 1.64 -18.43 -11.19
N HIS A 38 0.75 -18.01 -12.09
CA HIS A 38 0.73 -18.44 -13.48
C HIS A 38 1.99 -18.00 -14.22
N HIS A 39 2.46 -16.79 -13.95
CA HIS A 39 3.61 -16.20 -14.60
C HIS A 39 4.67 -15.84 -13.57
N GLY A 40 5.37 -16.85 -13.04
CA GLY A 40 6.43 -16.71 -12.03
C GLY A 40 7.38 -15.52 -12.25
N PRO A 41 8.00 -15.36 -13.44
CA PRO A 41 8.87 -14.21 -13.71
C PRO A 41 8.19 -12.84 -13.57
N ALA A 42 6.90 -12.74 -13.91
CA ALA A 42 6.15 -11.50 -13.77
C ALA A 42 5.79 -11.21 -12.32
N ALA A 43 5.44 -12.24 -11.55
CA ALA A 43 5.16 -12.10 -10.13
C ALA A 43 6.42 -11.76 -9.32
N GLU A 44 7.58 -12.33 -9.67
CA GLU A 44 8.89 -11.97 -9.11
C GLU A 44 9.27 -10.51 -9.43
N GLU A 45 9.18 -10.12 -10.71
CA GLU A 45 9.48 -8.76 -11.15
C GLU A 45 8.56 -7.72 -10.49
N LEU A 46 7.26 -8.01 -10.42
CA LEU A 46 6.28 -7.17 -9.72
C LEU A 46 6.64 -7.03 -8.25
N THR A 47 6.93 -8.13 -7.55
CA THR A 47 7.29 -8.12 -6.13
C THR A 47 8.53 -7.26 -5.87
N ALA A 48 9.57 -7.41 -6.70
CA ALA A 48 10.79 -6.61 -6.61
C ALA A 48 10.51 -5.11 -6.86
N ARG A 49 9.75 -4.77 -7.90
CA ARG A 49 9.39 -3.38 -8.25
C ARG A 49 8.48 -2.73 -7.23
N PHE A 50 7.63 -3.51 -6.58
CA PHE A 50 6.74 -3.03 -5.53
C PHE A 50 7.57 -2.71 -4.27
N ALA A 51 8.42 -3.64 -3.82
CA ALA A 51 9.34 -3.41 -2.70
C ALA A 51 10.28 -2.22 -2.92
N ALA A 52 10.84 -2.09 -4.13
CA ALA A 52 11.73 -0.99 -4.47
C ALA A 52 11.06 0.39 -4.31
N ARG A 53 9.76 0.51 -4.59
CA ARG A 53 9.02 1.78 -4.45
C ARG A 53 8.86 2.20 -3.00
N TYR A 54 8.46 1.26 -2.14
CA TYR A 54 8.37 1.52 -0.70
C TYR A 54 9.75 1.91 -0.14
N LEU A 55 10.80 1.16 -0.48
CA LEU A 55 12.15 1.46 -0.02
C LEU A 55 12.66 2.82 -0.54
N ALA A 56 12.34 3.19 -1.77
CA ALA A 56 12.65 4.52 -2.30
C ALA A 56 11.96 5.64 -1.51
N ALA A 57 10.72 5.44 -1.06
CA ALA A 57 10.03 6.41 -0.20
C ALA A 57 10.71 6.53 1.19
N VAL A 58 11.15 5.40 1.76
CA VAL A 58 11.93 5.37 3.02
C VAL A 58 13.26 6.10 2.87
N ASP A 59 14.00 5.81 1.79
CA ASP A 59 15.29 6.42 1.50
C ASP A 59 15.15 7.93 1.26
N ALA A 60 14.13 8.36 0.50
CA ALA A 60 13.86 9.77 0.28
C ALA A 60 13.63 10.51 1.60
N ALA A 61 12.84 9.94 2.52
CA ALA A 61 12.62 10.51 3.84
C ALA A 61 13.88 10.54 4.71
N ALA A 62 14.69 9.48 4.68
CA ALA A 62 15.89 9.34 5.49
C ALA A 62 16.99 10.35 5.11
N HIS A 63 17.08 10.71 3.83
CA HIS A 63 18.10 11.62 3.31
C HIS A 63 17.63 13.08 3.17
N GLY A 64 16.55 13.45 3.88
CA GLY A 64 16.02 14.83 3.88
C GLY A 64 15.30 15.24 2.59
N GLY A 65 15.07 14.28 1.68
CA GLY A 65 14.22 14.45 0.51
C GLY A 65 12.73 14.47 0.89
N ARG A 66 11.89 14.61 -0.14
CA ARG A 66 10.43 14.53 0.01
C ARG A 66 9.94 13.25 -0.65
N PRO A 67 9.36 12.31 0.13
CA PRO A 67 8.61 11.19 -0.44
C PRO A 67 7.48 11.69 -1.35
N SER A 68 6.95 10.80 -2.19
CA SER A 68 5.82 11.14 -3.06
C SER A 68 4.64 11.66 -2.24
N PRO A 69 3.79 12.55 -2.79
CA PRO A 69 2.53 12.96 -2.19
C PRO A 69 1.71 11.85 -1.49
N ALA A 70 1.64 10.64 -2.05
CA ALA A 70 0.97 9.48 -1.47
C ALA A 70 1.60 9.03 -0.14
N TRP A 71 2.93 8.98 -0.08
CA TRP A 71 3.69 8.52 1.09
C TRP A 71 3.88 9.60 2.16
N ARG A 72 3.95 10.86 1.73
CA ARG A 72 4.29 11.99 2.60
C ARG A 72 3.49 12.06 3.91
N PRO A 73 2.15 11.84 3.95
CA PRO A 73 1.38 11.90 5.20
C PRO A 73 1.92 10.95 6.28
N LEU A 74 2.27 9.71 5.91
CA LEU A 74 2.82 8.73 6.84
C LEU A 74 4.13 9.21 7.43
N PHE A 75 5.05 9.71 6.60
CA PHE A 75 6.34 10.20 7.06
C PHE A 75 6.23 11.49 7.89
N ASP A 76 5.32 12.41 7.53
CA ASP A 76 5.11 13.67 8.26
C ASP A 76 4.54 13.40 9.68
N LEU A 77 3.69 12.37 9.84
CA LEU A 77 3.01 12.05 11.11
C LEU A 77 3.57 10.82 11.84
N ARG A 78 4.64 10.18 11.35
CA ARG A 78 5.17 8.89 11.83
C ARG A 78 5.47 8.78 13.33
N ARG A 79 5.54 9.90 14.07
CA ARG A 79 5.79 9.95 15.52
C ARG A 79 4.69 10.69 16.29
N HIS A 80 3.57 11.00 15.64
CA HIS A 80 2.51 11.79 16.25
C HIS A 80 1.83 10.95 17.36
N PRO A 81 1.78 11.45 18.62
CA PRO A 81 1.35 10.63 19.76
C PRO A 81 -0.14 10.29 19.75
N ALA A 82 -0.95 11.09 19.05
CA ALA A 82 -2.39 10.90 18.93
C ALA A 82 -2.81 10.20 17.61
N VAL A 83 -1.87 9.59 16.89
CA VAL A 83 -2.18 8.73 15.74
C VAL A 83 -1.94 7.28 16.16
N GLN A 84 -2.93 6.42 15.93
CA GLN A 84 -2.88 5.03 16.37
C GLN A 84 -2.10 4.14 15.40
N PRO A 85 -1.48 3.03 15.88
CA PRO A 85 -0.76 2.09 15.03
C PRO A 85 -1.53 1.68 13.77
N VAL A 86 -2.81 1.39 13.91
CA VAL A 86 -3.66 0.99 12.79
C VAL A 86 -3.86 2.09 11.73
N GLN A 87 -3.90 3.35 12.12
CA GLN A 87 -3.95 4.46 11.16
C GLN A 87 -2.66 4.53 10.34
N PHE A 88 -1.51 4.22 10.95
CA PHE A 88 -0.24 4.12 10.23
C PHE A 88 -0.22 2.93 9.27
N ALA A 89 -0.72 1.75 9.69
CA ALA A 89 -0.86 0.59 8.82
C ALA A 89 -1.73 0.93 7.59
N LEU A 90 -2.94 1.47 7.81
CA LEU A 90 -3.86 1.85 6.74
C LEU A 90 -3.27 2.93 5.83
N ALA A 91 -2.59 3.94 6.37
CA ALA A 91 -1.97 4.99 5.57
C ALA A 91 -0.85 4.45 4.67
N GLY A 92 -0.04 3.52 5.18
CA GLY A 92 0.98 2.85 4.40
C GLY A 92 0.39 1.92 3.33
N ILE A 93 -0.65 1.14 3.66
CA ILE A 93 -1.36 0.31 2.67
C ILE A 93 -2.00 1.20 1.59
N ASN A 94 -2.62 2.31 1.98
CA ASN A 94 -3.20 3.28 1.06
C ASN A 94 -2.16 3.85 0.09
N ALA A 95 -0.99 4.27 0.58
CA ALA A 95 0.09 4.76 -0.27
C ALA A 95 0.62 3.67 -1.20
N HIS A 96 0.87 2.48 -0.66
CA HIS A 96 1.49 1.40 -1.40
C HIS A 96 0.55 0.81 -2.46
N ILE A 97 -0.67 0.44 -2.08
CA ILE A 97 -1.66 -0.11 -3.01
C ILE A 97 -2.20 0.97 -3.94
N GLY A 98 -2.58 2.13 -3.40
CA GLY A 98 -3.26 3.18 -4.17
C GLY A 98 -2.37 3.88 -5.19
N ASN A 99 -1.05 3.93 -4.97
CA ASN A 99 -0.11 4.60 -5.87
C ASN A 99 0.96 3.65 -6.43
N ASP A 100 1.69 2.96 -5.57
CA ASP A 100 2.88 2.21 -6.01
C ASP A 100 2.53 1.01 -6.89
N LEU A 101 1.40 0.35 -6.63
CA LEU A 101 1.01 -0.88 -7.33
C LEU A 101 0.77 -0.62 -8.82
N ALA A 102 0.05 0.45 -9.15
CA ALA A 102 -0.24 0.81 -10.54
C ALA A 102 1.04 1.08 -11.34
N LEU A 103 1.99 1.79 -10.71
CA LEU A 103 3.30 2.09 -11.29
C LEU A 103 4.16 0.81 -11.41
N ALA A 104 4.12 -0.07 -10.41
CA ALA A 104 4.86 -1.32 -10.42
C ALA A 104 4.38 -2.26 -11.53
N LEU A 105 3.07 -2.43 -11.69
CA LEU A 105 2.46 -3.20 -12.79
C LEU A 105 2.87 -2.67 -14.16
N ARG A 106 2.77 -1.36 -14.37
CA ARG A 106 3.20 -0.70 -15.62
C ARG A 106 4.65 -1.05 -15.93
N ASP A 107 5.53 -0.86 -14.96
CA ASP A 107 6.94 -1.06 -15.14
C ASP A 107 7.33 -2.54 -15.31
N THR A 108 6.60 -3.46 -14.68
CA THR A 108 6.72 -4.90 -14.93
C THR A 108 6.38 -5.25 -16.37
N CYS A 109 5.25 -4.76 -16.88
CA CYS A 109 4.87 -4.96 -18.28
C CYS A 109 5.90 -4.39 -19.26
N VAL A 110 6.43 -3.19 -19.00
CA VAL A 110 7.51 -2.60 -19.81
C VAL A 110 8.77 -3.48 -19.78
N SER A 111 9.17 -3.94 -18.59
CA SER A 111 10.38 -4.75 -18.37
C SER A 111 10.32 -6.08 -19.12
N LEU A 112 9.15 -6.74 -19.07
CA LEU A 112 8.95 -8.07 -19.64
C LEU A 112 8.43 -8.05 -21.07
N GLY A 113 8.09 -6.88 -21.61
CA GLY A 113 7.46 -6.74 -22.93
C GLY A 113 6.10 -7.44 -23.03
N CYS A 114 5.35 -7.52 -21.92
CA CYS A 114 4.05 -8.18 -21.86
C CYS A 114 2.90 -7.17 -21.78
N GLU A 115 1.73 -7.59 -22.25
CA GLU A 115 0.51 -6.79 -22.15
C GLU A 115 -0.18 -6.99 -20.78
N PRO A 116 -0.97 -6.01 -20.30
CA PRO A 116 -1.67 -6.09 -19.02
C PRO A 116 -2.49 -7.36 -18.81
N ALA A 117 -3.09 -7.91 -19.88
CA ALA A 117 -3.87 -9.15 -19.80
C ALA A 117 -3.03 -10.35 -19.31
N ALA A 118 -1.71 -10.33 -19.50
CA ALA A 118 -0.82 -11.37 -19.00
C ALA A 118 -0.64 -11.33 -17.48
N LEU A 119 -0.93 -10.19 -16.83
CA LEU A 119 -0.78 -10.01 -15.38
C LEU A 119 -2.10 -10.16 -14.61
N GLU A 120 -3.25 -10.15 -15.29
CA GLU A 120 -4.58 -10.08 -14.66
C GLU A 120 -4.83 -11.24 -13.70
N ALA A 121 -4.60 -12.48 -14.14
CA ALA A 121 -4.82 -13.65 -13.28
C ALA A 121 -3.91 -13.69 -12.04
N ASP A 122 -2.67 -13.22 -12.16
CA ASP A 122 -1.74 -13.17 -11.03
C ASP A 122 -2.04 -11.98 -10.11
N PHE A 123 -2.52 -10.87 -10.67
CA PHE A 123 -3.04 -9.75 -9.89
C PHE A 123 -4.22 -10.19 -9.01
N ASP A 124 -5.16 -10.95 -9.56
CA ASP A 124 -6.29 -11.52 -8.80
C ASP A 124 -5.84 -12.51 -7.72
N ARG A 125 -4.77 -13.27 -7.92
CA ARG A 125 -4.21 -14.15 -6.87
C ARG A 125 -3.54 -13.39 -5.74
N VAL A 126 -2.83 -12.30 -6.07
CA VAL A 126 -2.39 -11.34 -5.06
C VAL A 126 -3.61 -10.74 -4.35
N GLY A 127 -4.77 -10.66 -5.03
CA GLY A 127 -6.14 -10.43 -4.51
C GLY A 127 -6.33 -11.02 -3.15
N ASP A 128 -6.41 -12.33 -3.22
CA ASP A 128 -6.77 -13.21 -2.13
C ASP A 128 -5.78 -13.13 -0.97
N VAL A 129 -4.48 -12.92 -1.25
CA VAL A 129 -3.46 -12.71 -0.21
C VAL A 129 -3.76 -11.45 0.60
N LEU A 130 -4.02 -10.34 -0.11
CA LEU A 130 -4.20 -9.06 0.56
C LEU A 130 -5.57 -8.98 1.27
N THR A 131 -6.61 -9.65 0.77
CA THR A 131 -7.91 -9.71 1.47
C THR A 131 -7.76 -10.29 2.88
N GLY A 132 -6.97 -11.36 3.05
CA GLY A 132 -6.68 -11.90 4.37
C GLY A 132 -5.95 -10.92 5.30
N LEU A 133 -5.20 -9.96 4.76
CA LEU A 133 -4.63 -8.87 5.56
C LEU A 133 -5.70 -7.88 6.02
N GLU A 134 -6.65 -7.50 5.17
CA GLU A 134 -7.74 -6.60 5.57
C GLU A 134 -8.55 -7.20 6.74
N GLU A 135 -8.84 -8.50 6.67
CA GLU A 135 -9.51 -9.23 7.75
C GLU A 135 -8.70 -9.19 9.04
N ARG A 136 -7.40 -9.50 9.01
CA ARG A 136 -6.52 -9.43 10.19
C ARG A 136 -6.45 -8.03 10.79
N VAL A 137 -6.30 -6.99 9.95
CA VAL A 137 -6.28 -5.58 10.42
C VAL A 137 -7.61 -5.23 11.09
N ARG A 138 -8.74 -5.67 10.53
CA ARG A 138 -10.08 -5.47 11.10
C ARG A 138 -10.25 -6.20 12.43
N GLU A 139 -9.73 -7.42 12.55
CA GLU A 139 -9.77 -8.21 13.79
C GLU A 139 -8.92 -7.61 14.91
N GLU A 140 -7.72 -7.09 14.61
CA GLU A 140 -6.85 -6.43 15.59
C GLU A 140 -7.47 -5.14 16.16
N LEU A 141 -8.29 -4.46 15.36
CA LEU A 141 -9.07 -3.28 15.75
C LEU A 141 -10.34 -3.62 16.53
N MET A 142 -10.93 -4.78 16.27
CA MET A 142 -12.21 -5.21 16.82
C MET A 142 -12.08 -6.57 17.53
N PRO A 143 -11.26 -6.70 18.59
CA PRO A 143 -11.10 -7.96 19.31
C PRO A 143 -12.30 -8.21 20.24
N GLY A 144 -13.49 -8.47 19.69
CA GLY A 144 -14.66 -8.84 20.48
C GLY A 144 -16.01 -8.54 19.83
N PRO A 145 -17.12 -9.12 20.35
CA PRO A 145 -18.46 -8.95 19.81
C PRO A 145 -19.13 -7.64 20.27
N ASP A 146 -18.37 -6.62 20.65
CA ASP A 146 -18.95 -5.35 21.08
C ASP A 146 -19.29 -4.48 19.86
N LEU A 147 -20.58 -4.14 19.82
CA LEU A 147 -21.30 -3.25 18.91
C LEU A 147 -20.40 -2.36 18.04
N LEU A 148 -20.59 -2.47 16.73
CA LEU A 148 -20.25 -1.44 15.75
C LEU A 148 -20.82 -0.09 16.21
N ASP A 149 -20.11 0.62 17.07
CA ASP A 149 -20.41 2.00 17.33
C ASP A 149 -19.88 2.78 16.14
N ILE A 150 -20.75 3.00 15.16
CA ILE A 150 -20.45 3.79 13.96
C ILE A 150 -20.04 5.23 14.33
N ALA A 151 -20.29 5.66 15.58
CA ALA A 151 -19.81 6.93 16.11
C ALA A 151 -18.33 6.90 16.56
N ASP A 152 -17.72 5.73 16.76
CA ASP A 152 -16.28 5.63 17.03
C ASP A 152 -15.48 6.01 15.77
N PRO A 153 -14.65 7.06 15.82
CA PRO A 153 -13.93 7.53 14.64
C PRO A 153 -12.99 6.50 14.01
N LEU A 154 -12.40 5.59 14.80
CA LEU A 154 -11.54 4.52 14.26
C LEU A 154 -12.36 3.49 13.51
N THR A 155 -13.45 3.02 14.12
CA THR A 155 -14.37 2.04 13.52
C THR A 155 -14.95 2.57 12.22
N HIS A 156 -15.39 3.84 12.20
CA HIS A 156 -15.87 4.48 10.98
C HIS A 156 -14.76 4.62 9.91
N LEU A 157 -13.55 5.03 10.30
CA LEU A 157 -12.43 5.22 9.37
C LEU A 157 -12.00 3.91 8.70
N VAL A 158 -11.91 2.84 9.47
CA VAL A 158 -11.57 1.50 9.00
C VAL A 158 -12.70 0.94 8.14
N GLY A 159 -13.96 1.15 8.54
CA GLY A 159 -15.11 0.76 7.74
C GLY A 159 -15.24 1.51 6.41
N ALA A 160 -14.77 2.75 6.35
CA ALA A 160 -14.82 3.58 5.15
C ALA A 160 -13.69 3.28 4.14
N TRP A 161 -12.60 2.65 4.58
CA TRP A 161 -11.48 2.27 3.71
C TRP A 161 -11.58 0.78 3.34
N SER A 162 -11.37 0.46 2.06
CA SER A 162 -11.49 -0.91 1.54
C SER A 162 -10.28 -1.21 0.66
N LEU A 163 -9.56 -2.28 1.00
CA LEU A 163 -8.41 -2.71 0.24
C LEU A 163 -8.83 -3.16 -1.17
N ASP A 164 -9.92 -3.92 -1.26
CA ASP A 164 -10.52 -4.36 -2.52
C ASP A 164 -10.73 -3.19 -3.49
N ARG A 165 -11.41 -2.12 -3.02
CA ARG A 165 -11.59 -0.90 -3.84
C ARG A 165 -10.29 -0.19 -4.17
N ALA A 166 -9.32 -0.15 -3.25
CA ALA A 166 -8.02 0.46 -3.52
C ALA A 166 -7.27 -0.30 -4.61
N ARG A 167 -7.37 -1.63 -4.64
CA ARG A 167 -6.78 -2.48 -5.67
C ARG A 167 -7.46 -2.34 -7.01
N ASP A 168 -8.79 -2.33 -7.05
CA ASP A 168 -9.55 -2.08 -8.27
C ASP A 168 -9.17 -0.73 -8.90
N ALA A 169 -9.05 0.30 -8.05
CA ALA A 169 -8.57 1.61 -8.48
C ALA A 169 -7.12 1.55 -9.00
N ALA A 170 -6.24 0.79 -8.35
CA ALA A 170 -4.86 0.60 -8.79
C ALA A 170 -4.78 -0.13 -10.15
N TRP A 171 -5.61 -1.16 -10.37
CA TRP A 171 -5.72 -1.85 -11.65
C TRP A 171 -6.22 -0.92 -12.75
N GLY A 172 -7.26 -0.13 -12.47
CA GLY A 172 -7.77 0.88 -13.38
C GLY A 172 -6.71 1.94 -13.74
N ALA A 173 -5.98 2.43 -12.74
CA ALA A 173 -4.89 3.39 -12.94
C ALA A 173 -3.74 2.80 -13.76
N PHE A 174 -3.36 1.54 -13.51
CA PHE A 174 -2.38 0.82 -14.32
C PHE A 174 -2.83 0.71 -15.78
N ARG A 175 -4.07 0.29 -16.04
CA ARG A 175 -4.62 0.17 -17.39
C ARG A 175 -4.64 1.52 -18.12
N ALA A 176 -4.98 2.61 -17.42
CA ALA A 176 -4.92 3.96 -17.95
C ALA A 176 -3.48 4.38 -18.30
N LEU A 177 -2.53 4.18 -17.38
CA LEU A 177 -1.10 4.45 -17.62
C LEU A 177 -0.54 3.65 -18.79
N TRP A 178 -0.94 2.39 -18.94
CA TRP A 178 -0.55 1.56 -20.06
C TRP A 178 -1.13 2.07 -21.38
N GLY A 179 -2.39 2.48 -21.40
CA GLY A 179 -3.03 3.08 -22.57
C GLY A 179 -2.40 4.42 -22.98
N LEU A 180 -1.92 5.20 -22.01
CA LEU A 180 -1.24 6.48 -22.21
C LEU A 180 0.26 6.35 -22.49
N ARG A 181 0.81 5.14 -22.67
CA ARG A 181 2.27 4.94 -22.80
C ARG A 181 2.93 5.69 -23.96
N GLU A 182 2.21 5.94 -25.04
CA GLU A 182 2.66 6.72 -26.21
C GLU A 182 2.51 8.24 -26.00
N GLN A 183 1.99 8.67 -24.84
CA GLN A 183 1.72 10.07 -24.48
C GLN A 183 2.35 10.38 -23.12
N PRO A 184 3.69 10.48 -23.04
CA PRO A 184 4.43 10.51 -21.77
C PRO A 184 4.03 11.67 -20.85
N GLU A 185 3.72 12.84 -21.41
CA GLU A 185 3.27 13.99 -20.62
C GLU A 185 1.92 13.73 -19.95
N LEU A 186 0.95 13.14 -20.67
CA LEU A 186 -0.35 12.81 -20.08
C LEU A 186 -0.25 11.66 -19.08
N ALA A 187 0.60 10.66 -19.35
CA ALA A 187 0.86 9.57 -18.41
C ALA A 187 1.46 10.10 -17.10
N ARG A 188 2.42 11.04 -17.19
CA ARG A 188 3.03 11.70 -16.02
C ARG A 188 1.99 12.51 -15.25
N GLU A 189 1.21 13.35 -15.93
CA GLU A 189 0.18 14.17 -15.29
C GLU A 189 -0.90 13.30 -14.61
N PHE A 190 -1.29 12.18 -15.23
CA PHE A 190 -2.20 11.21 -14.63
C PHE A 190 -1.61 10.58 -13.37
N ALA A 191 -0.35 10.10 -13.42
CA ALA A 191 0.33 9.53 -12.27
C ALA A 191 0.43 10.53 -11.11
N GLU A 192 0.80 11.79 -11.40
CA GLU A 192 0.88 12.87 -10.40
C GLU A 192 -0.47 13.15 -9.73
N ARG A 193 -1.59 13.06 -10.48
CA ARG A 193 -2.94 13.20 -9.91
C ARG A 193 -3.33 12.04 -9.02
N VAL A 194 -3.02 10.80 -9.43
CA VAL A 194 -3.26 9.60 -8.60
C VAL A 194 -2.48 9.71 -7.30
N ASP A 195 -1.17 10.01 -7.38
CA ASP A 195 -0.27 10.19 -6.23
C ASP A 195 -0.80 11.27 -5.26
N ALA A 196 -1.19 12.44 -5.78
CA ALA A 196 -1.76 13.51 -4.98
C ALA A 196 -3.10 13.14 -4.33
N GLY A 197 -3.97 12.43 -5.05
CA GLY A 197 -5.27 11.96 -4.55
C GLY A 197 -5.12 10.93 -3.42
N VAL A 198 -4.23 9.95 -3.60
CA VAL A 198 -3.87 8.97 -2.57
C VAL A 198 -3.29 9.68 -1.34
N GLY A 199 -2.46 10.69 -1.55
CA GLY A 199 -1.92 11.53 -0.47
C GLY A 199 -2.99 12.32 0.30
N LEU A 200 -4.09 12.72 -0.35
CA LEU A 200 -5.22 13.34 0.32
C LEU A 200 -5.94 12.34 1.25
N VAL A 201 -6.20 11.13 0.76
CA VAL A 201 -6.78 10.05 1.58
C VAL A 201 -5.88 9.72 2.77
N GLY A 202 -4.56 9.62 2.54
CA GLY A 202 -3.58 9.39 3.61
C GLY A 202 -3.63 10.44 4.73
N ARG A 203 -3.87 11.72 4.41
CA ARG A 203 -4.05 12.76 5.44
C ARG A 203 -5.32 12.56 6.26
N VAL A 204 -6.40 12.10 5.65
CA VAL A 204 -7.66 11.78 6.35
C VAL A 204 -7.47 10.56 7.26
N LEU A 205 -6.83 9.51 6.75
CA LEU A 205 -6.52 8.29 7.52
C LEU A 205 -5.69 8.58 8.77
N LEU A 206 -4.79 9.56 8.71
CA LEU A 206 -3.93 9.94 9.83
C LEU A 206 -4.49 11.09 10.68
N THR A 207 -5.79 11.35 10.61
CA THR A 207 -6.44 12.35 11.48
C THR A 207 -6.19 11.98 12.95
N PRO A 208 -5.51 12.82 13.75
CA PRO A 208 -5.22 12.48 15.13
C PRO A 208 -6.50 12.35 15.96
N LEU A 209 -6.61 11.27 16.73
CA LEU A 209 -7.74 10.98 17.60
C LEU A 209 -7.30 11.19 19.05
N ARG A 210 -8.11 11.87 19.85
CA ARG A 210 -7.81 12.04 21.27
C ARG A 210 -7.70 10.65 21.91
N PRO A 211 -6.76 10.42 22.85
CA PRO A 211 -6.82 9.22 23.68
C PRO A 211 -8.20 9.19 24.35
N CYS A 212 -8.89 8.05 24.32
CA CYS A 212 -9.97 7.84 25.26
C CYS A 212 -9.34 7.84 26.66
N ASP A 213 -9.79 8.77 27.51
CA ASP A 213 -9.48 8.79 28.95
C ASP A 213 -10.06 7.56 29.66
#